data_AF-A0A2G6QH63-F1
#
_entry.id   AF-A0A2G6QH63-F1
#
_cell.length_a   1.000
_cell.length_b   1.000
_cell.length_c   1.000
_cell.angle_alpha   90.00
_cell.angle_beta   90.00
_cell.angle_gamma   90.00
#
_symmetry.space_group_name_H-M   'P 1'
#
loop_
_entity.id
_entity.type
_entity.pdbx_description
1 polymer ?
#
loop_
_entity_poly.entity_id
_entity_poly.type
_entity_poly.pdbx_seq_one_letter_code
_entity_poly.pdbx_strand_id
1 'polypeptide(L)' 'MNNLSFKYKRPLIFIVLLYILLLAFNYANHNQFNWFANLIKTLFLVGFYEIMMWLFSSKKTPSRK' A
#
# COMPACT_ATOMS: atom_id res chain seq x y z
N MET A 1 -22.43 4.11 -13.14
CA MET A 1 -21.24 3.24 -13.08
C MET A 1 -19.97 4.03 -12.74
N ASN A 2 -19.91 4.77 -11.62
CA ASN A 2 -18.81 5.71 -11.34
C ASN A 2 -18.04 5.45 -10.03
N ASN A 3 -18.40 4.45 -9.22
CA ASN A 3 -17.79 4.21 -7.90
C ASN A 3 -16.52 3.34 -7.92
N LEU A 4 -16.20 2.70 -9.05
CA LEU A 4 -14.97 1.89 -9.17
C LEU A 4 -13.72 2.78 -9.24
N SER A 5 -13.78 3.96 -9.87
CA SER A 5 -12.59 4.81 -10.07
C SER A 5 -12.04 5.39 -8.75
N PHE A 6 -12.90 5.68 -7.77
CA PHE A 6 -12.47 6.18 -6.46
C PHE A 6 -11.79 5.11 -5.60
N LYS A 7 -12.20 3.85 -5.75
CA LYS A 7 -11.68 2.74 -4.93
C LYS A 7 -10.21 2.44 -5.26
N TYR A 8 -9.80 2.58 -6.52
CA TYR A 8 -8.42 2.36 -6.97
C TYR A 8 -7.52 3.59 -6.92
N LYS A 9 -8.06 4.82 -6.89
CA LYS A 9 -7.24 6.05 -6.75
C LYS A 9 -6.59 6.18 -5.37
N ARG A 10 -7.26 5.72 -4.30
CA ARG A 10 -6.74 5.73 -2.92
C ARG A 10 -5.45 4.93 -2.72
N PRO A 11 -5.35 3.65 -3.15
CA PRO A 11 -4.13 2.87 -2.96
C PRO A 11 -2.94 3.43 -3.75
N LEU A 12 -3.15 3.99 -4.94
CA LEU A 12 -2.08 4.62 -5.74
C LEU A 12 -1.43 5.81 -5.03
N ILE A 13 -2.23 6.71 -4.47
CA ILE A 13 -1.71 7.86 -3.70
C ILE A 13 -0.92 7.38 -2.47
N PHE A 14 -1.41 6.33 -1.82
CA PHE A 14 -0.75 5.73 -0.67
C PHE A 14 0.61 5.10 -1.06
N ILE A 15 0.68 4.37 -2.17
CA ILE A 15 1.93 3.80 -2.71
C ILE A 15 2.96 4.91 -2.94
N VAL A 16 2.58 5.99 -3.61
CA VAL A 16 3.50 7.09 -3.96
C VAL A 16 4.04 7.79 -2.71
N LEU A 17 3.16 8.13 -1.76
CA LEU A 17 3.57 8.77 -0.51
C LEU A 17 4.52 7.88 0.30
N LEU A 18 4.19 6.59 0.39
CA LEU A 18 4.94 5.63 1.19
C LEU A 18 6.31 5.32 0.55
N TYR A 19 6.38 5.31 -0.77
CA TYR A 19 7.63 5.19 -1.53
C TYR A 19 8.57 6.37 -1.25
N ILE A 20 8.05 7.61 -1.30
CA ILE A 20 8.86 8.82 -1.05
C ILE A 20 9.38 8.84 0.40
N LEU A 21 8.53 8.47 1.37
CA LEU A 21 8.93 8.36 2.78
C LEU A 21 10.06 7.34 2.99
N LEU A 22 9.95 6.15 2.38
CA LEU A 22 10.99 5.12 2.44
C LEU A 22 12.29 5.59 1.79
N LEU A 23 12.20 6.29 0.66
CA LEU A 23 13.36 6.89 0.00
C LEU A 23 14.08 7.89 0.93
N ALA A 24 13.32 8.83 1.49
CA ALA A 24 13.84 9.87 2.38
C ALA A 24 14.45 9.28 3.65
N PHE A 25 13.80 8.28 4.26
CA PHE A 25 14.31 7.60 5.45
C PHE A 25 15.60 6.84 5.17
N ASN A 26 15.69 6.15 4.03
CA ASN A 26 16.87 5.37 3.67
C ASN A 26 18.05 6.31 3.32
N TYR A 27 17.76 7.42 2.64
CA TYR A 27 18.75 8.46 2.38
C TYR A 27 19.26 9.13 3.67
N ALA A 28 18.37 9.52 4.58
CA ALA A 28 18.75 10.17 5.84
C ALA A 28 19.60 9.28 6.76
N ASN A 29 19.30 7.98 6.82
CA ASN A 29 19.96 7.07 7.76
C ASN A 29 21.19 6.36 7.19
N HIS A 30 21.25 6.13 5.87
CA HIS A 30 22.30 5.31 5.25
C HIS A 30 23.05 6.05 4.13
N ASN A 31 22.65 7.28 3.78
CA ASN A 31 23.13 8.04 2.64
C ASN A 31 23.11 7.23 1.31
N GLN A 32 22.24 6.22 1.25
CA GLN A 32 22.12 5.31 0.12
C GLN A 32 20.82 5.58 -0.62
N PHE A 33 20.98 5.95 -1.88
CA PHE A 33 19.85 6.09 -2.77
C PHE A 33 19.53 4.73 -3.38
N ASN A 34 18.75 3.92 -2.66
CA ASN A 34 18.47 2.53 -3.01
C ASN A 34 17.06 2.40 -3.62
N TRP A 35 16.88 2.93 -4.84
CA TRP A 35 15.59 3.14 -5.51
C TRP A 35 14.83 1.82 -5.68
N PHE A 36 15.51 0.79 -6.18
CA PHE A 36 14.88 -0.51 -6.48
C PHE A 36 14.49 -1.28 -5.22
N ALA A 37 15.34 -1.28 -4.19
CA ALA A 37 15.05 -1.92 -2.91
C ALA A 37 13.86 -1.25 -2.21
N ASN A 38 13.78 0.09 -2.24
CA ASN A 38 12.66 0.83 -1.67
C ASN A 38 11.36 0.62 -2.46
N LEU A 39 11.45 0.43 -3.79
CA LEU A 39 10.30 0.11 -4.65
C LEU A 39 9.71 -1.25 -4.27
N ILE A 40 10.54 -2.29 -4.18
CA ILE A 40 10.12 -3.64 -3.77
C ILE A 40 9.50 -3.62 -2.37
N LYS A 41 10.13 -2.93 -1.41
CA LYS A 41 9.59 -2.80 -0.04
C LYS A 41 8.22 -2.13 -0.03
N THR A 42 8.03 -1.08 -0.82
CA THR A 42 6.76 -0.37 -0.90
C THR A 42 5.66 -1.25 -1.51
N LEU A 43 5.97 -1.91 -2.63
CA LEU A 43 5.04 -2.82 -3.29
C LEU A 43 4.66 -4.00 -2.37
N PHE A 44 5.63 -4.55 -1.64
CA PHE A 44 5.39 -5.61 -0.67
C PHE A 44 4.48 -5.14 0.47
N LEU A 45 4.76 -3.97 1.06
CA LEU A 45 3.96 -3.45 2.18
C LEU A 45 2.51 -3.20 1.76
N VAL A 46 2.30 -2.58 0.60
CA VAL A 46 0.96 -2.25 0.10
C VAL A 46 0.21 -3.51 -0.31
N GLY A 47 0.85 -4.43 -1.04
CA GLY A 47 0.26 -5.71 -1.40
C GLY A 47 -0.09 -6.55 -0.18
N PHE A 48 0.79 -6.60 0.82
CA PHE A 48 0.54 -7.27 2.10
C PHE A 48 -0.64 -6.65 2.85
N TYR A 49 -0.70 -5.31 2.94
CA TYR A 49 -1.81 -4.60 3.57
C TYR A 49 -3.15 -4.90 2.89
N GLU A 50 -3.17 -4.94 1.56
CA GLU A 50 -4.39 -5.24 0.79
C GLU A 50 -4.83 -6.70 0.98
N ILE A 51 -3.89 -7.66 0.98
CA ILE A 51 -4.16 -9.08 1.30
C ILE A 51 -4.71 -9.22 2.73
N MET A 52 -4.10 -8.54 3.71
CA MET A 52 -4.58 -8.57 5.09
C MET A 52 -5.97 -7.97 5.21
N MET A 53 -6.23 -6.79 4.63
CA MET A 53 -7.58 -6.22 4.60
C MET A 53 -8.59 -7.15 3.94
N TRP A 54 -8.21 -7.85 2.86
CA TRP A 54 -9.08 -8.82 2.21
C TRP A 54 -9.39 -10.01 3.14
N LEU A 55 -8.38 -10.59 3.77
CA LEU A 55 -8.51 -11.69 4.74
C LEU A 55 -9.40 -11.30 5.94
N PHE A 56 -9.22 -10.10 6.48
CA PHE A 56 -10.03 -9.60 7.61
C PHE A 56 -11.43 -9.11 7.18
N SER A 57 -11.61 -8.68 5.92
CA SER A 57 -12.92 -8.28 5.39
C SER A 57 -13.81 -9.47 5.07
N SER A 58 -13.24 -10.64 4.76
CA SER A 58 -13.97 -11.90 4.52
C SER A 58 -14.86 -12.31 5.71
N LYS A 59 -14.54 -11.87 6.93
CA LYS A 59 -15.34 -12.16 8.13
C LYS A 59 -16.62 -11.32 8.27
N LYS A 60 -16.96 -10.44 7.31
CA LYS A 60 -18.18 -9.62 7.34
C LYS A 60 -19.24 -10.12 6.35
N THR A 61 -19.72 -11.34 6.55
CA THR A 61 -21.08 -11.70 6.12
C THR A 61 -21.97 -11.55 7.34
N PRO A 62 -22.68 -10.43 7.55
CA PRO A 62 -23.86 -10.51 8.39
C PRO A 62 -24.81 -11.46 7.65
N SER A 63 -24.95 -12.68 8.17
CA SER A 63 -26.07 -13.54 7.87
C SER A 63 -27.33 -12.77 8.26
N ARG A 64 -27.87 -11.99 7.31
CA ARG A 64 -29.24 -11.51 7.39
C ARG A 64 -30.12 -12.71 7.08
N LYS A 65 -30.47 -13.44 8.13
CA LYS A 65 -31.74 -14.17 8.20
C LYS A 65 -32.89 -13.17 8.08
#